data_AF-A0A9I9E8Q7-F1
#
_entry.id   AF-A0A9I9E8Q7-F1
#
_cell.length_a   1.000
_cell.length_b   1.000
_cell.length_c   1.000
_cell.angle_alpha   90.00
_cell.angle_beta   90.00
_cell.angle_gamma   90.00
#
_symmetry.space_group_name_H-M   'P 1'
#
loop_
_entity.id
_entity.type
_entity.pdbx_description
1 polymer ?
#
loop_
_entity_poly.entity_id
_entity_poly.type
_entity_poly.pdbx_seq_one_letter_code
_entity_poly.pdbx_strand_id
1 'polypeptide(L)'
;MSVPQENDHCEEARLNAQGLKKAIEQNQKLSEEKSRLVGHLKRLKTIIDKGKPALDQAKETQIRFHELEKEVEILKLDLYFFKIQHQMQRFQSSSMEEGLVESALSQLIGETDSSAPILFLLRNIKKDESCRRLLHLSRSLSPPTLRALAMADTIKTLEKENQQLQKLLCTTQGEVKLLSDQIGYLMEGKKTSCDDINGGGIRKPPAASSSVKVNEKKRPLSED
;
A
#
# COMPACT_ATOMS: atom_id res chain seq x y z
N MET A 1 -48.62 2.30 -126.05
CA MET A 1 -49.12 2.65 -124.71
C MET A 1 -48.58 1.62 -123.72
N SER A 2 -47.85 2.11 -122.73
CA SER A 2 -47.55 1.56 -121.40
C SER A 2 -47.24 0.06 -121.21
N VAL A 3 -45.96 -0.28 -121.13
CA VAL A 3 -45.47 -1.38 -120.27
C VAL A 3 -44.24 -0.92 -119.43
N PRO A 4 -44.41 -0.09 -118.37
CA PRO A 4 -43.37 0.09 -117.36
C PRO A 4 -43.76 -0.38 -115.94
N GLN A 5 -45.04 -0.68 -115.66
CA GLN A 5 -45.52 -0.88 -114.27
C GLN A 5 -45.14 -2.24 -113.63
N GLU A 6 -44.93 -3.31 -114.40
CA GLU A 6 -44.67 -4.64 -113.83
C GLU A 6 -43.22 -4.82 -113.33
N ASN A 7 -42.23 -4.16 -113.94
CA ASN A 7 -40.83 -4.25 -113.50
C ASN A 7 -40.58 -3.46 -112.21
N ASP A 8 -41.26 -2.32 -112.03
CA ASP A 8 -41.13 -1.51 -110.81
C ASP A 8 -41.72 -2.22 -109.58
N HIS A 9 -42.83 -2.95 -109.74
CA HIS A 9 -43.43 -3.74 -108.65
C HIS A 9 -42.57 -4.94 -108.24
N CYS A 10 -41.80 -5.52 -109.16
CA CYS A 10 -40.90 -6.63 -108.87
C CYS A 10 -39.68 -6.16 -108.06
N GLU A 11 -39.09 -5.02 -108.42
CA GLU A 11 -37.97 -4.44 -107.68
C GLU A 11 -38.38 -3.92 -106.29
N GLU A 12 -39.58 -3.34 -106.16
CA GLU A 12 -40.15 -2.94 -104.87
C GLU A 12 -40.35 -4.15 -103.94
N ALA A 13 -40.91 -5.26 -104.46
CA ALA A 13 -41.07 -6.50 -103.71
C ALA A 13 -39.71 -7.09 -103.27
N ARG A 14 -38.68 -7.02 -104.13
CA ARG A 14 -37.32 -7.49 -103.83
C ARG A 14 -36.66 -6.67 -102.71
N LEU A 15 -36.77 -5.35 -102.77
CA LEU A 15 -36.24 -4.45 -101.73
C LEU A 15 -36.95 -4.63 -100.40
N ASN A 16 -38.28 -4.80 -100.41
CA ASN A 16 -39.07 -5.09 -99.21
C ASN A 16 -38.70 -6.45 -98.59
N ALA A 17 -38.53 -7.49 -99.41
CA ALA A 17 -38.07 -8.79 -98.92
C ALA A 17 -36.66 -8.73 -98.29
N GLN A 18 -35.76 -7.95 -98.88
CA GLN A 18 -34.42 -7.73 -98.32
C GLN A 18 -34.46 -6.95 -97.00
N GLY A 19 -35.33 -5.93 -96.90
CA GLY A 19 -35.58 -5.17 -95.67
C GLY A 19 -36.12 -6.06 -94.56
N LEU A 20 -37.12 -6.90 -94.88
CA LEU A 20 -37.71 -7.86 -93.96
C LEU A 20 -36.68 -8.88 -93.45
N LYS A 21 -35.82 -9.41 -94.35
CA LYS A 21 -34.74 -10.32 -93.95
C LYS A 21 -33.78 -9.68 -92.95
N LYS A 22 -33.35 -8.44 -93.20
CA LYS A 22 -32.47 -7.70 -92.26
C LYS A 22 -33.15 -7.48 -90.90
N ALA A 23 -34.44 -7.14 -90.88
CA ALA A 23 -35.19 -6.96 -89.64
C ALA A 23 -35.32 -8.28 -88.85
N ILE A 24 -35.53 -9.40 -89.53
CA ILE A 24 -35.57 -10.74 -88.90
C ILE A 24 -34.21 -11.09 -88.28
N GLU A 25 -33.11 -10.90 -89.02
CA GLU A 25 -31.75 -11.14 -88.51
C GLU A 25 -31.43 -10.26 -87.29
N GLN A 26 -31.83 -8.99 -87.31
CA GLN A 26 -31.67 -8.08 -86.17
C GLN A 26 -32.50 -8.53 -84.96
N ASN A 27 -33.76 -8.91 -85.17
CA ASN A 27 -34.62 -9.42 -84.11
C ASN A 27 -34.08 -10.72 -83.50
N GLN A 28 -33.49 -11.60 -84.31
CA GLN A 28 -32.84 -12.81 -83.82
C GLN A 28 -31.65 -12.47 -82.92
N LYS A 29 -30.78 -11.54 -83.36
CA LYS A 29 -29.65 -11.04 -82.54
C LYS A 29 -30.12 -10.42 -81.23
N LEU A 30 -31.15 -9.59 -81.27
CA LEU A 30 -31.73 -8.97 -80.06
C LEU A 30 -32.34 -10.02 -79.12
N SER A 31 -32.95 -11.08 -79.66
CA SER A 31 -33.49 -12.19 -78.88
C SER A 31 -32.38 -12.98 -78.16
N GLU A 32 -31.28 -13.26 -78.85
CA GLU A 32 -30.10 -13.90 -78.27
C GLU A 32 -29.47 -13.05 -77.16
N GLU A 33 -29.33 -11.74 -77.39
CA GLU A 33 -28.82 -10.81 -76.39
C GLU A 33 -29.75 -10.73 -75.16
N LYS A 34 -31.06 -10.65 -75.38
CA LYS A 34 -32.06 -10.68 -74.29
C LYS A 34 -31.94 -11.95 -73.46
N SER A 35 -31.80 -13.11 -74.10
CA SER A 35 -31.60 -14.39 -73.41
C SER A 35 -30.32 -14.38 -72.56
N ARG A 36 -29.23 -13.86 -73.11
CA ARG A 36 -27.96 -13.71 -72.40
C ARG A 36 -28.09 -12.78 -71.17
N LEU A 37 -28.73 -11.63 -71.33
CA LEU A 37 -28.96 -10.67 -70.24
C LEU A 37 -29.83 -11.27 -69.14
N VAL A 38 -30.90 -11.99 -69.50
CA VAL A 38 -31.75 -12.70 -68.52
C VAL A 38 -30.92 -13.73 -67.74
N GLY A 39 -30.02 -14.46 -68.39
CA GLY A 39 -29.08 -15.38 -67.73
C GLY A 39 -28.12 -14.67 -66.76
N HIS A 40 -27.62 -13.49 -67.14
CA HIS A 40 -26.76 -12.67 -66.27
C HIS A 40 -27.52 -12.16 -65.04
N LEU A 41 -28.75 -11.65 -65.23
CA LEU A 41 -29.58 -11.15 -64.13
C LEU A 41 -29.92 -12.26 -63.12
N LYS A 42 -30.22 -13.47 -63.60
CA LYS A 42 -30.45 -14.62 -62.71
C LYS A 42 -29.23 -14.94 -61.85
N ARG A 43 -28.03 -14.94 -62.46
CA ARG A 43 -26.77 -15.18 -61.71
C ARG A 43 -26.50 -14.10 -60.68
N LEU A 44 -26.67 -12.84 -61.04
CA LEU A 44 -26.51 -11.70 -60.11
C LEU A 44 -27.49 -11.80 -58.95
N LYS A 45 -28.76 -12.13 -59.22
CA LYS A 45 -29.75 -12.32 -58.16
C LYS A 45 -29.33 -13.40 -57.17
N THR A 46 -28.86 -14.55 -57.64
CA THR A 46 -28.35 -15.61 -56.76
C THR A 46 -27.15 -15.17 -55.90
N ILE A 47 -26.25 -14.35 -56.45
CA ILE A 47 -25.12 -13.81 -55.69
C ILE A 47 -25.61 -12.85 -54.59
N ILE A 48 -26.54 -11.95 -54.93
CA ILE A 48 -27.13 -11.02 -53.96
C ILE A 48 -27.86 -11.77 -52.85
N ASP A 49 -28.69 -12.75 -53.21
CA ASP A 49 -29.46 -13.55 -52.25
C ASP A 49 -28.54 -14.33 -51.30
N LYS A 50 -27.40 -14.84 -51.80
CA LYS A 50 -26.38 -15.50 -50.97
C LYS A 50 -25.58 -14.53 -50.09
N GLY A 51 -25.38 -13.30 -50.53
CA GLY A 51 -24.64 -12.28 -49.77
C GLY A 51 -25.45 -11.64 -48.65
N LYS A 52 -26.78 -11.61 -48.77
CA LYS A 52 -27.67 -10.96 -47.80
C LYS A 52 -27.52 -11.48 -46.36
N PRO A 53 -27.50 -12.80 -46.08
CA PRO A 53 -27.32 -13.30 -44.71
C PRO A 53 -25.98 -12.89 -44.09
N ALA A 54 -24.90 -12.88 -44.86
CA ALA A 54 -23.59 -12.46 -44.38
C ALA A 54 -23.57 -10.96 -44.05
N LEU A 55 -24.25 -10.13 -44.85
CA LEU A 55 -24.42 -8.70 -44.56
C LEU A 55 -25.25 -8.46 -43.30
N ASP A 56 -26.35 -9.21 -43.12
CA ASP A 56 -27.21 -9.09 -41.95
C ASP A 56 -26.47 -9.53 -40.68
N GLN A 57 -25.71 -10.62 -40.75
CA GLN A 57 -24.85 -11.07 -39.64
C GLN A 57 -23.75 -10.06 -39.30
N ALA A 58 -23.14 -9.42 -40.30
CA ALA A 58 -22.13 -8.38 -40.07
C ALA A 58 -22.73 -7.18 -39.33
N LYS A 59 -23.97 -6.78 -39.65
CA LYS A 59 -24.67 -5.70 -38.93
C LYS A 59 -25.02 -6.08 -37.50
N GLU A 60 -25.52 -7.29 -37.27
CA GLU A 60 -25.88 -7.77 -35.94
C GLU A 60 -24.64 -7.86 -35.02
N THR A 61 -23.54 -8.41 -35.54
CA THR A 61 -22.27 -8.47 -34.80
C THR A 61 -21.71 -7.08 -34.50
N GLN A 62 -21.83 -6.13 -35.44
CA GLN A 62 -21.46 -4.74 -35.21
C GLN A 62 -22.29 -4.09 -34.10
N ILE A 63 -23.61 -4.28 -34.09
CA ILE A 63 -24.48 -3.75 -33.03
C ILE A 63 -24.07 -4.31 -31.67
N ARG A 64 -23.93 -5.64 -31.58
CA ARG A 64 -23.54 -6.31 -30.33
C ARG A 64 -22.16 -5.86 -29.83
N PHE A 65 -21.22 -5.60 -30.74
CA PHE A 65 -19.92 -5.07 -30.38
C PHE A 65 -20.04 -3.70 -29.69
N HIS A 66 -20.84 -2.79 -30.24
CA HIS A 66 -21.05 -1.46 -29.64
C HIS A 66 -21.78 -1.54 -28.29
N GLU A 67 -22.68 -2.50 -28.09
CA GLU A 67 -23.35 -2.73 -26.81
C GLU A 67 -22.34 -3.19 -25.74
N LEU A 68 -21.50 -4.17 -26.08
CA LEU A 68 -20.45 -4.67 -25.20
C LEU A 68 -19.41 -3.60 -24.86
N GLU A 69 -19.05 -2.73 -25.81
CA GLU A 69 -18.14 -1.61 -25.55
C GLU A 69 -18.70 -0.66 -24.49
N LYS A 70 -20.00 -0.33 -24.55
CA LYS A 70 -20.67 0.50 -23.55
C LYS A 70 -20.72 -0.16 -22.18
N GLU A 71 -21.03 -1.46 -22.11
CA GLU A 71 -21.02 -2.21 -20.85
C GLU A 71 -19.63 -2.22 -20.22
N VAL A 72 -18.58 -2.44 -21.02
CA VAL A 72 -17.19 -2.39 -20.55
C VAL A 72 -16.83 -1.01 -20.01
N GLU A 73 -17.31 0.06 -20.63
CA GLU A 73 -17.09 1.43 -20.16
C GLU A 73 -17.77 1.69 -18.81
N ILE A 74 -19.02 1.25 -18.65
CA ILE A 74 -19.76 1.34 -17.38
C ILE A 74 -19.06 0.53 -16.28
N LEU A 75 -18.70 -0.73 -16.57
CA LEU A 75 -18.01 -1.60 -15.60
C LEU A 75 -16.64 -1.04 -15.20
N LYS A 76 -15.93 -0.37 -16.10
CA LYS A 76 -14.68 0.34 -15.77
C LYS A 76 -14.91 1.47 -14.77
N LEU A 77 -15.99 2.25 -14.94
CA LEU A 77 -16.36 3.33 -14.02
C LEU A 77 -16.73 2.77 -12.64
N ASP A 78 -17.55 1.72 -12.61
CA ASP A 78 -17.94 1.06 -11.36
C ASP A 78 -16.72 0.48 -10.62
N LEU A 79 -15.83 -0.19 -11.35
CA LEU A 79 -14.60 -0.73 -10.79
C LEU A 79 -13.68 0.37 -10.23
N TYR A 80 -13.60 1.51 -10.91
CA TYR A 80 -12.85 2.66 -10.42
C TYR A 80 -13.47 3.24 -9.14
N PHE A 81 -14.80 3.37 -9.10
CA PHE A 81 -15.54 3.80 -7.93
C PHE A 81 -15.30 2.86 -6.73
N PHE A 82 -15.48 1.55 -6.90
CA PHE A 82 -15.26 0.57 -5.84
C PHE A 82 -13.80 0.55 -5.36
N LYS A 83 -12.83 0.71 -6.26
CA LYS A 83 -11.42 0.81 -5.90
C LYS A 83 -11.15 2.00 -4.99
N ILE A 84 -11.70 3.18 -5.33
CA ILE A 84 -11.57 4.38 -4.49
C ILE A 84 -12.24 4.15 -3.14
N GLN A 85 -13.48 3.64 -3.13
CA GLN A 85 -14.23 3.41 -1.90
C GLN A 85 -13.50 2.44 -0.96
N HIS A 86 -12.99 1.33 -1.47
CA HIS A 86 -12.23 0.36 -0.68
C HIS A 86 -10.90 0.95 -0.16
N GLN A 87 -10.21 1.77 -0.96
CA GLN A 87 -9.03 2.51 -0.48
C GLN A 87 -9.41 3.45 0.67
N MET A 88 -10.49 4.23 0.53
CA MET A 88 -10.99 5.15 1.56
C MET A 88 -11.44 4.44 2.84
N GLN A 89 -12.13 3.30 2.73
CA GLN A 89 -12.60 2.53 3.88
C GLN A 89 -11.43 1.96 4.69
N ARG A 90 -10.31 1.61 4.03
CA ARG A 90 -9.06 1.23 4.68
C ARG A 90 -8.50 2.32 5.60
N PHE A 91 -8.77 3.60 5.31
CA PHE A 91 -8.35 4.73 6.16
C PHE A 91 -9.32 5.01 7.33
N GLN A 92 -10.60 4.66 7.21
CA GLN A 92 -11.61 5.01 8.24
C GLN A 92 -11.62 4.06 9.44
N SER A 93 -11.47 2.73 9.23
CA SER A 93 -11.32 1.80 10.36
C SER A 93 -9.93 1.90 11.01
N SER A 94 -8.91 2.25 10.22
CA SER A 94 -7.55 2.54 10.70
C SER A 94 -7.51 3.76 11.62
N SER A 95 -8.21 4.84 11.28
CA SER A 95 -8.05 6.12 11.98
C SER A 95 -8.51 6.12 13.45
N MET A 96 -9.59 5.43 13.81
CA MET A 96 -10.08 5.45 15.20
C MET A 96 -9.23 4.55 16.12
N GLU A 97 -8.83 3.38 15.62
CA GLU A 97 -7.90 2.50 16.34
C GLU A 97 -6.51 3.14 16.46
N GLU A 98 -5.97 3.70 15.38
CA GLU A 98 -4.70 4.43 15.41
C GLU A 98 -4.75 5.64 16.35
N GLY A 99 -5.86 6.38 16.37
CA GLY A 99 -6.06 7.49 17.30
C GLY A 99 -6.12 7.05 18.76
N LEU A 100 -6.78 5.92 19.05
CA LEU A 100 -6.80 5.34 20.39
C LEU A 100 -5.40 4.89 20.83
N VAL A 101 -4.68 4.18 19.95
CA VAL A 101 -3.31 3.72 20.21
C VAL A 101 -2.39 4.92 20.41
N GLU A 102 -2.50 5.95 19.59
CA GLU A 102 -1.70 7.18 19.71
C GLU A 102 -1.97 7.89 21.04
N SER A 103 -3.24 7.99 21.45
CA SER A 103 -3.64 8.55 22.75
C SER A 103 -3.07 7.74 23.92
N ALA A 104 -3.19 6.40 23.87
CA ALA A 104 -2.66 5.52 24.90
C ALA A 104 -1.12 5.61 25.00
N LEU A 105 -0.42 5.61 23.87
CA LEU A 105 1.04 5.74 23.84
C LEU A 105 1.51 7.12 24.34
N SER A 106 0.75 8.20 24.04
CA SER A 106 1.05 9.55 24.55
C SER A 106 0.92 9.66 26.08
N GLN A 107 0.01 8.89 26.68
CA GLN A 107 -0.18 8.89 28.12
C GLN A 107 0.91 8.07 28.83
N LEU A 108 1.39 7.00 28.20
CA LEU A 108 2.41 6.11 28.76
C LEU A 108 3.83 6.66 28.58
N ILE A 109 4.10 7.28 27.44
CA ILE A 109 5.37 7.88 27.11
C ILE A 109 5.06 9.35 26.87
N GLY A 110 5.65 10.22 27.68
CA GLY A 110 5.57 11.65 27.44
C GLY A 110 6.23 12.03 26.11
N GLU A 111 6.70 13.27 26.03
CA GLU A 111 7.41 13.73 24.85
C GLU A 111 8.67 12.89 24.64
N THR A 112 8.70 12.14 23.53
CA THR A 112 9.80 11.23 23.25
C THR A 112 10.77 11.88 22.27
N ASP A 113 12.07 11.72 22.52
CA ASP A 113 13.10 12.06 21.56
C ASP A 113 12.83 11.41 20.20
N SER A 114 12.79 12.23 19.16
CA SER A 114 12.56 11.80 17.77
C SER A 114 13.57 10.75 17.29
N SER A 115 14.72 10.63 17.96
CA SER A 115 15.78 9.65 17.67
C SER A 115 15.54 8.27 18.32
N ALA A 116 14.77 8.16 19.40
CA ALA A 116 14.57 6.91 20.15
C ALA A 116 14.04 5.74 19.30
N PRO A 117 13.05 5.92 18.39
CA PRO A 117 12.59 4.84 17.52
C PRO A 117 13.69 4.30 16.61
N ILE A 118 14.54 5.19 16.09
CA ILE A 118 15.65 4.84 15.19
C ILE A 118 16.75 4.11 15.96
N LEU A 119 17.08 4.58 17.16
CA LEU A 119 18.05 3.93 18.04
C LEU A 119 17.62 2.50 18.42
N PHE A 120 16.34 2.29 18.69
CA PHE A 120 15.79 0.96 18.91
C PHE A 120 16.06 0.04 17.72
N LEU A 121 15.70 0.47 16.51
CA LEU A 121 15.86 -0.33 15.29
C LEU A 121 17.34 -0.65 15.03
N LEU A 122 18.23 0.34 15.19
CA LEU A 122 19.68 0.15 15.04
C LEU A 122 20.24 -0.86 16.05
N ARG A 123 19.81 -0.80 17.32
CA ARG A 123 20.27 -1.71 18.38
C ARG A 123 19.84 -3.16 18.13
N ASN A 124 18.74 -3.37 17.41
CA ASN A 124 18.16 -4.69 17.16
C ASN A 124 18.39 -5.22 15.72
N ILE A 125 19.04 -4.45 14.85
CA ILE A 125 19.24 -4.78 13.43
C ILE A 125 19.92 -6.14 13.19
N LYS A 126 20.82 -6.56 14.10
CA LYS A 126 21.55 -7.84 14.00
C LYS A 126 20.74 -9.03 14.52
N LYS A 127 19.71 -8.78 15.33
CA LYS A 127 18.91 -9.82 15.99
C LYS A 127 17.62 -10.12 15.24
N ASP A 128 17.10 -9.13 14.50
CA ASP A 128 15.82 -9.23 13.79
C ASP A 128 15.90 -8.51 12.44
N GLU A 129 15.75 -9.26 11.35
CA GLU A 129 15.70 -8.73 9.98
C GLU A 129 14.52 -7.76 9.77
N SER A 130 13.45 -7.88 10.56
CA SER A 130 12.32 -6.95 10.54
C SER A 130 12.76 -5.56 10.96
N CYS A 131 13.66 -5.45 11.96
CA CYS A 131 14.23 -4.16 12.38
C CYS A 131 15.05 -3.52 11.26
N ARG A 132 15.76 -4.31 10.46
CA ARG A 132 16.49 -3.81 9.27
C ARG A 132 15.54 -3.26 8.22
N ARG A 133 14.47 -3.99 7.91
CA ARG A 133 13.46 -3.54 6.93
C ARG A 133 12.74 -2.28 7.41
N LEU A 134 12.30 -2.25 8.68
CA LEU A 134 11.64 -1.09 9.27
C LEU A 134 12.56 0.14 9.32
N LEU A 135 13.86 -0.04 9.53
CA LEU A 135 14.82 1.07 9.50
C LEU A 135 14.86 1.76 8.13
N HIS A 136 14.86 0.98 7.04
CA HIS A 136 14.79 1.51 5.68
C HIS A 136 13.47 2.23 5.38
N LEU A 137 12.39 1.86 6.08
CA LEU A 137 11.05 2.43 5.94
C LEU A 137 10.70 3.45 7.04
N SER A 138 11.67 3.86 7.87
CA SER A 138 11.44 4.68 9.07
C SER A 138 10.67 5.98 8.81
N ARG A 139 10.90 6.62 7.65
CA ARG A 139 10.19 7.85 7.23
C ARG A 139 8.73 7.63 6.83
N SER A 140 8.34 6.39 6.56
CA SER A 140 6.99 6.00 6.16
C SER A 140 6.20 5.30 7.27
N LEU A 141 6.81 5.11 8.45
CA LEU A 141 6.11 4.50 9.57
C LEU A 141 5.08 5.48 10.14
N SER A 142 3.93 4.95 10.57
CA SER A 142 2.91 5.77 11.22
C SER A 142 3.41 6.31 12.57
N PRO A 143 2.95 7.50 13.02
CA PRO A 143 3.32 8.06 14.31
C PRO A 143 3.14 7.11 15.51
N PRO A 144 2.04 6.33 15.61
CA PRO A 144 1.88 5.35 16.68
C PRO A 144 2.95 4.27 16.66
N THR A 145 3.35 3.83 15.46
CA THR A 145 4.43 2.85 15.30
C THR A 145 5.76 3.40 15.80
N LEU A 146 6.08 4.65 15.45
CA LEU A 146 7.30 5.30 15.91
C LEU A 146 7.31 5.44 17.44
N ARG A 147 6.21 5.85 18.06
CA ARG A 147 6.11 5.91 19.54
C ARG A 147 6.20 4.56 20.21
N ALA A 148 5.60 3.52 19.64
CA ALA A 148 5.73 2.17 20.17
C ALA A 148 7.19 1.68 20.15
N LEU A 149 7.94 1.99 19.09
CA LEU A 149 9.37 1.67 19.00
C LEU A 149 10.20 2.47 20.01
N ALA A 150 9.89 3.75 20.20
CA ALA A 150 10.46 4.58 21.25
C ALA A 150 10.20 3.98 22.66
N MET A 151 8.97 3.54 22.94
CA MET A 151 8.62 2.83 24.17
C MET A 151 9.48 1.61 24.40
N ALA A 152 9.68 0.83 23.34
CA ALA A 152 10.45 -0.39 23.42
C ALA A 152 11.92 -0.10 23.72
N ASP A 153 12.47 1.06 23.31
CA ASP A 153 13.81 1.49 23.68
C ASP A 153 13.90 1.93 25.14
N THR A 154 12.92 2.72 25.62
CA THR A 154 12.88 3.18 27.02
C THR A 154 12.71 2.00 27.97
N ILE A 155 11.81 1.05 27.67
CA ILE A 155 11.62 -0.17 28.45
C ILE A 155 12.93 -0.97 28.52
N LYS A 156 13.60 -1.22 27.39
CA LYS A 156 14.88 -1.96 27.39
C LYS A 156 15.97 -1.26 28.19
N THR A 157 15.99 0.06 28.17
CA THR A 157 16.97 0.87 28.93
C THR A 157 16.69 0.76 30.43
N LEU A 158 15.43 0.92 30.84
CA LEU A 158 14.98 0.76 32.23
C LEU A 158 15.20 -0.65 32.77
N GLU A 159 14.96 -1.70 31.96
CA GLU A 159 15.25 -3.08 32.33
C GLU A 159 16.74 -3.29 32.66
N LYS A 160 17.63 -2.72 31.85
CA LYS A 160 19.07 -2.79 32.06
C LYS A 160 19.50 -2.03 33.33
N GLU A 161 18.96 -0.84 33.55
CA GLU A 161 19.24 -0.04 34.75
C GLU A 161 18.75 -0.74 36.02
N ASN A 162 17.55 -1.32 36.00
CA ASN A 162 17.02 -2.07 37.14
C ASN A 162 17.91 -3.29 37.48
N GLN A 163 18.37 -4.03 36.46
CA GLN A 163 19.34 -5.13 36.68
C GLN A 163 20.65 -4.64 37.31
N GLN A 164 21.13 -3.44 36.94
CA GLN A 164 22.32 -2.84 37.54
C GLN A 164 22.08 -2.44 38.99
N LEU A 165 20.94 -1.80 39.27
CA LEU A 165 20.55 -1.39 40.62
C LEU A 165 20.37 -2.60 41.56
N GLN A 166 19.79 -3.69 41.07
CA GLN A 166 19.67 -4.94 41.84
C GLN A 166 21.05 -5.51 42.23
N LYS A 167 22.01 -5.51 41.31
CA LYS A 167 23.39 -5.95 41.60
C LYS A 167 24.05 -5.05 42.65
N LEU A 168 23.88 -3.74 42.52
CA LEU A 168 24.42 -2.76 43.47
C LEU A 168 23.79 -2.93 44.86
N LEU A 169 22.47 -3.14 44.92
CA LEU A 169 21.76 -3.38 46.18
C LEU A 169 22.27 -4.66 46.86
N CYS A 170 22.44 -5.75 46.11
CA CYS A 170 22.98 -7.00 46.66
C CYS A 170 24.40 -6.82 47.21
N THR A 171 25.25 -6.09 46.49
CA THR A 171 26.63 -5.82 46.91
C THR A 171 26.67 -4.97 48.18
N THR A 172 25.91 -3.87 48.22
CA THR A 172 25.85 -2.98 49.39
C THR A 172 25.23 -3.67 50.61
N GLN A 173 24.22 -4.53 50.43
CA GLN A 173 23.69 -5.38 51.51
C GLN A 173 24.76 -6.33 52.08
N GLY A 174 25.60 -6.92 51.22
CA GLY A 174 26.72 -7.75 51.64
C GLY A 174 27.77 -6.98 52.46
N GLU A 175 28.13 -5.77 52.01
CA GLU A 175 29.07 -4.88 52.70
C GLU A 175 28.54 -4.45 54.07
N VAL A 176 27.26 -4.05 54.15
CA VAL A 176 26.61 -3.69 55.43
C VAL A 176 26.60 -4.86 56.41
N LYS A 177 26.33 -6.08 55.93
CA LYS A 177 26.37 -7.28 56.77
C LYS A 177 27.78 -7.53 57.30
N LEU A 178 28.80 -7.47 56.45
CA LEU A 178 30.19 -7.65 56.84
C LEU A 178 30.63 -6.61 57.89
N LEU A 179 30.27 -5.34 57.69
CA LEU A 179 30.54 -4.27 58.65
C LEU A 179 29.80 -4.48 59.97
N SER A 180 28.54 -4.91 59.92
CA SER A 180 27.74 -5.23 61.11
C SER A 180 28.36 -6.39 61.91
N ASP A 181 28.79 -7.46 61.22
CA ASP A 181 29.47 -8.59 61.85
C ASP A 181 30.79 -8.12 62.50
N GLN A 182 31.57 -7.29 61.81
CA GLN A 182 32.81 -6.73 62.33
C GLN A 182 32.59 -5.85 63.56
N ILE A 183 31.56 -5.00 63.57
CA ILE A 183 31.17 -4.21 64.73
C ILE A 183 30.77 -5.13 65.89
N GLY A 184 30.04 -6.22 65.63
CA GLY A 184 29.68 -7.24 66.62
C GLY A 184 30.91 -7.84 67.30
N TYR A 185 31.88 -8.33 66.52
CA TYR A 185 33.13 -8.88 67.05
C TYR A 185 33.92 -7.86 67.90
N LEU A 186 34.00 -6.60 67.45
CA LEU A 186 34.69 -5.55 68.21
C LEU A 186 33.99 -5.22 69.52
N MET A 187 32.66 -5.21 69.55
CA MET A 187 31.90 -4.98 70.78
C MET A 187 32.10 -6.09 71.82
N GLU A 188 32.15 -7.35 71.37
CA GLU A 188 32.37 -8.51 72.25
C GLU A 188 33.79 -8.52 72.85
N GLY A 189 34.81 -8.18 72.05
CA GLY A 189 36.18 -7.99 72.53
C GLY A 189 36.34 -6.81 73.51
N LYS A 190 35.55 -5.76 73.36
CA LYS A 190 35.56 -4.62 74.30
C LYS A 190 34.87 -4.94 75.61
N LYS A 191 33.83 -5.77 75.60
CA LYS A 191 33.11 -6.20 76.80
C LYS A 191 33.98 -7.08 77.70
N THR A 192 34.76 -7.98 77.12
CA THR A 192 35.73 -8.83 77.85
C THR A 192 36.92 -8.04 78.40
N SER A 193 37.33 -6.94 77.76
CA SER A 193 38.39 -6.05 78.27
C SER A 193 37.95 -5.11 79.40
N CYS A 194 36.66 -4.80 79.53
CA CYS A 194 36.14 -3.92 80.58
C CYS A 194 35.91 -4.66 81.92
N ASP A 195 35.73 -5.98 81.90
CA ASP A 195 35.58 -6.78 83.12
C ASP A 195 36.90 -6.90 83.92
N ASP A 196 38.05 -6.60 83.30
CA ASP A 196 39.38 -6.61 83.95
C ASP A 196 39.82 -5.26 84.54
N ILE A 197 39.01 -4.20 84.44
CA ILE A 197 39.34 -2.86 85.00
C ILE A 197 38.28 -2.44 86.03
N ASN A 198 38.07 -3.26 87.06
CA ASN A 198 37.35 -2.84 88.26
C ASN A 198 38.33 -2.72 89.44
N GLY A 199 38.96 -1.54 89.54
CA GLY A 199 39.99 -1.27 90.54
C GLY A 199 40.33 0.21 90.70
N GLY A 200 39.33 1.06 90.93
CA GLY A 200 39.50 2.28 91.73
C GLY A 200 39.52 3.64 91.03
N GLY A 201 38.77 4.59 91.63
CA GLY A 201 39.19 6.00 91.68
C GLY A 201 38.30 7.02 90.97
N ILE A 202 37.30 7.54 91.68
CA ILE A 202 36.51 8.74 91.35
C ILE A 202 37.42 9.97 91.13
N ARG A 203 37.13 10.78 90.09
CA ARG A 203 37.13 12.27 90.13
C ARG A 203 36.57 12.88 88.84
N LYS A 204 35.76 13.92 88.99
CA LYS A 204 35.12 14.79 87.98
C LYS A 204 35.64 16.23 88.18
N PRO A 205 35.27 17.23 87.35
CA PRO A 205 35.77 17.63 86.02
C PRO A 205 36.59 18.97 86.07
N PRO A 206 36.91 19.61 84.93
CA PRO A 206 36.16 20.83 84.62
C PRO A 206 35.84 21.07 83.13
N ALA A 207 34.93 22.02 82.91
CA ALA A 207 34.37 22.47 81.64
C ALA A 207 35.33 23.35 80.81
N ALA A 208 35.18 23.32 79.48
CA ALA A 208 35.31 24.49 78.61
C ALA A 208 34.76 24.20 77.20
N SER A 209 34.01 25.17 76.71
CA SER A 209 33.40 25.27 75.38
C SER A 209 34.43 25.41 74.26
N SER A 210 34.12 24.88 73.07
CA SER A 210 34.35 25.62 71.81
C SER A 210 33.54 25.02 70.66
N SER A 211 32.63 25.83 70.12
CA SER A 211 31.97 25.63 68.84
C SER A 211 32.99 25.59 67.69
N VAL A 212 32.85 24.65 66.76
CA VAL A 212 33.55 24.70 65.46
C VAL A 212 32.54 24.63 64.33
N LYS A 213 32.73 25.57 63.39
CA LYS A 213 31.86 26.02 62.31
C LYS A 213 31.44 24.94 61.32
N VAL A 214 30.16 25.00 60.94
CA VAL A 214 29.58 24.49 59.70
C VAL A 214 30.18 25.25 58.52
N ASN A 215 30.67 24.53 57.51
CA ASN A 215 31.09 25.11 56.23
C ASN A 215 30.08 24.69 55.16
N GLU A 216 29.14 25.59 54.84
CA GLU A 216 28.31 25.48 53.64
C GLU A 216 29.16 25.79 52.41
N LYS A 217 29.26 24.82 51.48
CA LYS A 217 29.82 25.07 50.15
C LYS A 217 28.66 25.14 49.15
N LYS A 218 28.40 26.36 48.68
CA LYS A 218 27.39 26.73 47.67
C LYS A 218 27.65 26.03 46.32
N ARG A 219 26.57 25.63 45.65
CA ARG A 219 26.51 25.32 44.20
C ARG A 219 26.79 26.59 43.38
N PRO A 220 27.26 26.44 42.14
CA PRO A 220 26.88 27.33 41.05
C PRO A 220 25.83 26.66 40.16
N LEU A 221 24.72 27.37 39.94
CA LEU A 221 23.91 27.26 38.73
C LEU A 221 24.81 27.58 37.53
N SER A 222 24.67 26.82 36.46
CA SER A 222 24.98 27.29 35.10
C SER A 222 23.71 27.03 34.29
N GLU A 223 22.98 28.09 33.98
CA GLU A 223 22.04 28.13 32.87
C GLU A 223 22.85 28.54 31.64
N ASP A 224 22.81 27.70 30.60
CA ASP A 224 22.64 28.03 29.17
C ASP A 224 22.65 26.73 28.36
#